data_AF-A0A3M9N507-F1
#
_entry.id   AF-A0A3M9N507-F1
#
_cell.length_a   1.000
_cell.length_b   1.000
_cell.length_c   1.000
_cell.angle_alpha   90.00
_cell.angle_beta   90.00
_cell.angle_gamma   90.00
#
_symmetry.space_group_name_H-M   'P 1'
#
loop_
_entity.id
_entity.type
_entity.pdbx_description
1 polymer ?
#
loop_
_entity_poly.entity_id
_entity_poly.type
_entity_poly.pdbx_seq_one_letter_code
_entity_poly.pdbx_strand_id
1 'polypeptide(L)'
;MLAFAAISCTRRATYSASEQSGLDPSENREEKNAAGTENILIGPTTRVAFENAPYNTWFHPAYLRYQPNQKIMDELQPLLENVTVKGYIGSWCLDSQRDLPRLFKVIDQARFPHSRLQLISLREDKSSLKGEEKGDSITAVPTFILYRDGKEVGRIVETAYPTLEMNMLTILKGDTK
;
A
#
# COMPACT_ATOMS: atom_id res chain seq x y z
N MET A 1 -42.88 1.25 43.54
CA MET A 1 -41.71 1.92 42.93
C MET A 1 -40.46 1.18 43.36
N LEU A 2 -39.95 0.26 42.54
CA LEU A 2 -38.64 -0.38 42.73
C LEU A 2 -37.83 -0.03 41.49
N ALA A 3 -36.86 0.87 41.68
CA ALA A 3 -36.04 1.43 40.62
C ALA A 3 -35.01 0.40 40.14
N PHE A 4 -34.90 0.29 38.81
CA PHE A 4 -33.85 -0.42 38.10
C PHE A 4 -32.48 0.22 38.34
N ALA A 5 -31.44 -0.60 38.45
CA ALA A 5 -30.08 -0.19 38.14
C ALA A 5 -29.41 -1.29 37.31
N ALA A 6 -29.57 -1.21 35.98
CA ALA A 6 -28.79 -1.99 35.04
C ALA A 6 -27.40 -1.34 34.93
N ILE A 7 -26.38 -2.00 35.47
CA ILE A 7 -24.98 -1.62 35.26
C ILE A 7 -24.58 -2.12 33.87
N SER A 8 -24.77 -1.28 32.87
CA SER A 8 -24.17 -1.51 31.55
C SER A 8 -22.70 -1.13 31.61
N CYS A 9 -21.83 -2.13 31.74
CA CYS A 9 -20.39 -1.95 31.56
C CYS A 9 -20.11 -1.88 30.05
N THR A 10 -20.22 -0.70 29.45
CA THR A 10 -19.75 -0.47 28.09
C THR A 10 -18.23 -0.44 28.10
N ARG A 11 -17.59 -1.54 27.69
CA ARG A 11 -16.16 -1.54 27.33
C ARG A 11 -15.96 -0.61 26.13
N ARG A 12 -15.39 0.57 26.35
CA ARG A 12 -14.77 1.34 25.27
C ARG A 12 -13.50 0.61 24.84
N ALA A 13 -13.45 0.12 23.61
CA ALA A 13 -12.21 -0.32 23.00
C ALA A 13 -11.28 0.90 22.86
N THR A 14 -10.25 0.99 23.70
CA THR A 14 -9.18 1.96 23.53
C THR A 14 -8.23 1.42 22.47
N TYR A 15 -8.43 1.81 21.22
CA TYR A 15 -7.45 1.59 20.15
C TYR A 15 -6.14 2.30 20.51
N SER A 16 -5.00 1.67 20.26
CA SER A 16 -3.70 2.27 20.58
C SER A 16 -3.37 3.42 19.63
N ALA A 17 -2.54 4.37 20.08
CA ALA A 17 -2.06 5.46 19.23
C ALA A 17 -1.25 4.94 18.02
N SER A 18 -0.61 3.77 18.13
CA SER A 18 0.09 3.10 17.02
C SER A 18 -0.88 2.59 15.97
N GLU A 19 -1.98 1.95 16.38
CA GLU A 19 -3.03 1.49 15.46
C GLU A 19 -3.71 2.64 14.72
N GLN A 20 -3.87 3.79 15.38
CA GLN A 20 -4.49 4.97 14.76
C GLN A 20 -3.60 5.66 13.74
N SER A 21 -2.29 5.70 13.96
CA SER A 21 -1.32 6.36 13.07
C SER A 21 -0.78 5.46 11.96
N GLY A 22 -0.86 4.13 12.14
CA GLY A 22 -0.18 3.17 11.28
C GLY A 22 1.32 3.06 11.55
N LEU A 23 1.80 3.70 12.62
CA LEU A 23 3.19 3.64 13.06
C LEU A 23 3.37 2.60 14.16
N ASP A 24 4.31 1.68 13.97
CA ASP A 24 4.77 0.73 14.97
C ASP A 24 6.26 0.97 15.19
N PRO A 25 6.69 1.54 16.34
CA PRO A 25 8.10 1.85 16.60
C PRO A 25 9.06 0.66 16.50
N SER A 26 8.56 -0.58 16.55
CA SER A 26 9.38 -1.78 16.37
C SER A 26 9.62 -2.15 14.90
N GLU A 27 8.77 -1.67 13.99
CA GLU A 27 8.80 -2.05 12.57
C GLU A 27 9.01 -0.86 11.64
N ASN A 28 8.41 0.29 11.91
CA ASN A 28 8.47 1.46 11.04
C ASN A 28 8.59 2.77 11.83
N ARG A 29 8.87 3.86 11.12
CA ARG A 29 8.96 5.21 11.70
C ARG A 29 8.88 6.28 10.62
N GLU A 30 8.75 7.51 11.08
CA GLU A 30 9.05 8.68 10.27
C GLU A 30 10.52 9.09 10.44
N GLU A 31 11.14 9.50 9.34
CA GLU A 31 12.46 10.13 9.33
C GLU A 31 12.38 11.45 8.59
N LYS A 32 13.37 12.33 8.79
CA LYS A 32 13.50 13.52 7.94
C LYS A 32 13.97 13.11 6.54
N ASN A 33 13.44 13.77 5.50
CA ASN A 33 14.02 13.72 4.17
C ASN A 33 15.46 14.30 4.17
N ALA A 34 16.19 14.14 3.07
CA ALA A 34 17.57 14.60 2.94
C ALA A 34 17.73 16.11 3.16
N ALA A 35 16.70 16.90 2.83
CA ALA A 35 16.67 18.34 3.07
C ALA A 35 16.39 18.72 4.54
N GLY A 36 15.95 17.77 5.38
CA GLY A 36 15.60 18.02 6.78
C GLY A 36 14.24 18.70 7.00
N THR A 37 13.47 18.95 5.95
CA THR A 37 12.28 19.81 5.98
C THR A 37 10.99 19.04 6.24
N GLU A 38 10.89 17.81 5.73
CA GLU A 38 9.65 17.03 5.74
C GLU A 38 9.89 15.65 6.36
N ASN A 39 8.83 15.06 6.91
CA ASN A 39 8.86 13.69 7.39
C ASN A 39 8.50 12.73 6.25
N ILE A 40 9.20 11.60 6.21
CA ILE A 40 8.98 10.49 5.25
C ILE A 40 8.82 9.17 5.99
N LEU A 41 7.97 8.28 5.47
CA LEU A 41 7.73 6.96 6.05
C LEU A 41 8.85 6.00 5.68
N ILE A 42 9.39 5.27 6.66
CA ILE A 42 10.41 4.26 6.46
C ILE A 42 10.02 2.94 7.15
N GLY A 43 10.18 1.81 6.46
CA GLY A 43 9.89 0.46 6.97
C GLY A 43 8.56 -0.12 6.49
N PRO A 44 8.13 -1.28 7.02
CA PRO A 44 6.85 -1.90 6.68
C PRO A 44 5.68 -0.98 7.04
N THR A 45 4.85 -0.65 6.06
CA THR A 45 3.74 0.29 6.23
C THR A 45 2.42 -0.32 5.78
N THR A 46 1.32 0.18 6.32
CA THR A 46 -0.03 -0.20 5.90
C THR A 46 -0.76 1.01 5.33
N ARG A 47 -1.96 0.77 4.78
CA ARG A 47 -2.86 1.83 4.32
C ARG A 47 -3.07 2.94 5.35
N VAL A 48 -3.19 2.57 6.62
CA VAL A 48 -3.46 3.50 7.73
C VAL A 48 -2.41 4.60 7.80
N ALA A 49 -1.13 4.30 7.57
CA ALA A 49 -0.08 5.30 7.57
C ALA A 49 -0.31 6.39 6.51
N PHE A 50 -0.84 6.02 5.33
CA PHE A 50 -1.08 6.96 4.22
C PHE A 50 -2.41 7.71 4.33
N GLU A 51 -3.37 7.20 5.11
CA GLU A 51 -4.66 7.87 5.36
C GLU A 51 -4.58 8.89 6.50
N ASN A 52 -3.44 8.96 7.19
CA ASN A 52 -3.13 9.96 8.20
C ASN A 52 -2.32 11.14 7.66
N ALA A 53 -2.35 12.26 8.38
CA ALA A 53 -1.54 13.43 8.05
C ALA A 53 -0.04 13.13 8.24
N PRO A 54 0.85 13.68 7.39
CA PRO A 54 0.54 14.58 6.27
C PRO A 54 0.21 13.84 4.95
N TYR A 55 0.35 12.53 4.87
CA TYR A 55 0.28 11.74 3.63
C TYR A 55 -1.12 11.70 3.00
N ASN A 56 -2.15 11.83 3.82
CA ASN A 56 -3.54 11.83 3.38
C ASN A 56 -3.87 12.97 2.39
N THR A 57 -3.08 14.04 2.40
CA THR A 57 -3.22 15.20 1.51
C THR A 57 -3.10 14.84 0.05
N TRP A 58 -2.29 13.84 -0.30
CA TRP A 58 -2.18 13.31 -1.67
C TRP A 58 -2.90 11.97 -1.82
N PHE A 59 -2.94 11.13 -0.78
CA PHE A 59 -3.50 9.78 -0.87
C PHE A 59 -5.01 9.80 -1.14
N HIS A 60 -5.79 10.47 -0.31
CA HIS A 60 -7.26 10.52 -0.44
C HIS A 60 -7.72 11.08 -1.79
N PRO A 61 -7.26 12.26 -2.25
CA PRO A 61 -7.74 12.79 -3.52
C PRO A 61 -7.29 11.93 -4.71
N ALA A 62 -6.11 11.32 -4.69
CA ALA A 62 -5.68 10.40 -5.75
C ALA A 62 -6.54 9.13 -5.79
N TYR A 63 -6.80 8.52 -4.63
CA TYR A 63 -7.67 7.34 -4.51
C TYR A 63 -9.11 7.62 -4.99
N LEU A 64 -9.69 8.77 -4.60
CA LEU A 64 -11.05 9.14 -4.97
C LEU A 64 -11.19 9.45 -6.47
N ARG A 65 -10.19 10.10 -7.08
CA ARG A 65 -10.22 10.44 -8.51
C ARG A 65 -10.01 9.25 -9.43
N TYR A 66 -9.28 8.22 -8.98
CA TYR A 66 -8.99 7.08 -9.84
C TYR A 66 -10.21 6.20 -10.02
N GLN A 67 -10.54 5.90 -11.28
CA GLN A 67 -11.64 5.02 -11.66
C GLN A 67 -11.06 3.94 -12.59
N PRO A 68 -10.74 2.74 -12.07
CA PRO A 68 -10.27 1.63 -12.89
C PRO A 68 -11.26 1.29 -13.99
N ASN A 69 -10.77 0.87 -15.16
CA ASN A 69 -11.66 0.45 -16.23
C ASN A 69 -12.41 -0.84 -15.85
N GLN A 70 -13.74 -0.79 -15.79
CA GLN A 70 -14.55 -1.91 -15.33
C GLN A 70 -14.32 -3.19 -16.16
N LYS A 71 -14.17 -3.10 -17.49
CA LYS A 71 -13.94 -4.28 -18.33
C LYS A 71 -12.62 -4.97 -18.00
N ILE A 72 -11.57 -4.18 -17.74
CA ILE A 72 -10.27 -4.72 -17.34
C ILE A 72 -10.36 -5.34 -15.94
N MET A 73 -11.11 -4.71 -15.03
CA MET A 73 -11.33 -5.24 -13.68
C MET A 73 -12.07 -6.58 -13.68
N ASP A 74 -13.07 -6.76 -14.56
CA ASP A 74 -13.81 -8.01 -14.70
C ASP A 74 -12.88 -9.17 -15.13
N GLU A 75 -11.87 -8.90 -15.96
CA GLU A 75 -10.86 -9.88 -16.36
C GLU A 75 -9.75 -10.06 -15.32
N LEU A 76 -9.37 -9.00 -14.61
CA LEU A 76 -8.28 -9.01 -13.64
C LEU A 76 -8.67 -9.74 -12.35
N GLN A 77 -9.88 -9.51 -11.85
CA GLN A 77 -10.29 -9.97 -10.52
C GLN A 77 -10.13 -11.49 -10.32
N PRO A 78 -10.56 -12.38 -11.24
CA PRO A 78 -10.35 -13.82 -11.10
C PRO A 78 -8.87 -14.22 -11.03
N LEU A 79 -7.98 -13.47 -11.68
CA LEU A 79 -6.54 -13.79 -11.73
C LEU A 79 -5.81 -13.46 -10.43
N LEU A 80 -6.44 -12.72 -9.52
CA LEU A 80 -5.88 -12.31 -8.23
C LEU A 80 -6.09 -13.33 -7.10
N GLU A 81 -6.85 -14.42 -7.32
CA GLU A 81 -7.18 -15.38 -6.26
C GLU A 81 -5.96 -16.03 -5.59
N ASN A 82 -4.86 -16.27 -6.32
CA ASN A 82 -3.63 -16.87 -5.80
C ASN A 82 -2.41 -15.94 -5.90
N VAL A 83 -2.65 -14.62 -5.93
CA VAL A 83 -1.61 -13.61 -6.06
C VAL A 83 -1.31 -12.95 -4.72
N THR A 84 -0.03 -12.68 -4.45
CA THR A 84 0.40 -11.73 -3.41
C THR A 84 1.13 -10.57 -4.07
N VAL A 85 1.07 -9.40 -3.43
CA VAL A 85 1.71 -8.19 -3.93
C VAL A 85 2.69 -7.67 -2.88
N LYS A 86 3.93 -7.40 -3.31
CA LYS A 86 4.91 -6.68 -2.49
C LYS A 86 5.24 -5.35 -3.16
N GLY A 87 4.99 -4.27 -2.44
CA GLY A 87 5.23 -2.91 -2.90
C GLY A 87 6.40 -2.26 -2.18
N TYR A 88 7.22 -1.55 -2.93
CA TYR A 88 8.24 -0.64 -2.43
C TYR A 88 7.85 0.77 -2.84
N ILE A 89 7.72 1.68 -1.88
CA ILE A 89 7.22 3.03 -2.14
C ILE A 89 8.13 4.07 -1.48
N GLY A 90 8.09 5.30 -1.97
CA GLY A 90 8.64 6.46 -1.26
C GLY A 90 7.53 7.48 -1.03
N SER A 91 7.24 7.85 0.24
CA SER A 91 6.18 8.84 0.54
C SER A 91 6.48 10.23 -0.03
N TRP A 92 7.76 10.50 -0.35
CA TRP A 92 8.30 11.70 -0.98
C TRP A 92 8.24 11.67 -2.51
N CYS A 93 8.02 10.51 -3.14
CA CYS A 93 8.12 10.33 -4.58
C CYS A 93 6.77 10.59 -5.28
N LEU A 94 6.75 11.46 -6.29
CA LEU A 94 5.52 11.81 -7.02
C LEU A 94 4.85 10.61 -7.70
N ASP A 95 5.63 9.69 -8.26
CA ASP A 95 5.09 8.47 -8.87
C ASP A 95 4.47 7.55 -7.82
N SER A 96 5.06 7.48 -6.63
CA SER A 96 4.49 6.70 -5.51
C SER A 96 3.21 7.34 -5.01
N GLN A 97 3.18 8.66 -4.86
CA GLN A 97 2.00 9.42 -4.49
C GLN A 97 0.87 9.28 -5.53
N ARG A 98 1.22 9.07 -6.79
CA ARG A 98 0.27 8.81 -7.88
C ARG A 98 -0.25 7.37 -7.86
N ASP A 99 0.63 6.37 -7.81
CA ASP A 99 0.25 4.98 -8.13
C ASP A 99 -0.08 4.13 -6.91
N LEU A 100 0.39 4.46 -5.70
CA LEU A 100 -0.02 3.76 -4.48
C LEU A 100 -1.53 3.90 -4.20
N PRO A 101 -2.15 5.10 -4.28
CA PRO A 101 -3.60 5.25 -4.11
C PRO A 101 -4.38 4.51 -5.21
N ARG A 102 -3.84 4.44 -6.43
CA ARG A 102 -4.43 3.67 -7.53
C ARG A 102 -4.38 2.17 -7.26
N LEU A 103 -3.28 1.67 -6.68
CA LEU A 103 -3.17 0.27 -6.25
C LEU A 103 -4.25 -0.06 -5.25
N PHE A 104 -4.39 0.76 -4.19
CA PHE A 104 -5.46 0.56 -3.22
C PHE A 104 -6.84 0.56 -3.87
N LYS A 105 -7.10 1.46 -4.82
CA LYS A 105 -8.38 1.50 -5.54
C LYS A 105 -8.66 0.22 -6.33
N VAL A 106 -7.67 -0.30 -7.05
CA VAL A 106 -7.77 -1.54 -7.84
C VAL A 106 -8.01 -2.74 -6.92
N ILE A 107 -7.18 -2.90 -5.88
CA ILE A 107 -7.25 -4.08 -5.01
C ILE A 107 -8.53 -4.06 -4.15
N ASP A 108 -9.02 -2.88 -3.74
CA ASP A 108 -10.29 -2.76 -3.02
C ASP A 108 -11.48 -3.13 -3.92
N GLN A 109 -11.51 -2.64 -5.15
CA GLN A 109 -12.54 -2.98 -6.13
C GLN A 109 -12.55 -4.48 -6.45
N ALA A 110 -11.36 -5.10 -6.51
CA ALA A 110 -11.20 -6.54 -6.70
C ALA A 110 -11.51 -7.37 -5.44
N ARG A 111 -11.81 -6.74 -4.29
CA ARG A 111 -11.95 -7.39 -2.97
C ARG A 111 -10.72 -8.24 -2.60
N PHE A 112 -9.54 -7.77 -2.98
CA PHE A 112 -8.28 -8.41 -2.68
C PHE A 112 -8.03 -8.41 -1.16
N PRO A 113 -7.66 -9.55 -0.54
CA PRO A 113 -7.30 -9.62 0.86
C PRO A 113 -6.06 -8.77 1.16
N HIS A 114 -6.18 -7.74 2.00
CA HIS A 114 -5.04 -6.89 2.37
C HIS A 114 -3.91 -7.65 3.08
N SER A 115 -4.19 -8.81 3.68
CA SER A 115 -3.17 -9.72 4.23
C SER A 115 -2.20 -10.28 3.17
N ARG A 116 -2.54 -10.16 1.88
CA ARG A 116 -1.70 -10.55 0.74
C ARG A 116 -0.97 -9.35 0.12
N LEU A 117 -1.09 -8.17 0.72
CA LEU A 117 -0.33 -6.97 0.36
C LEU A 117 0.74 -6.70 1.44
N GLN A 118 1.99 -6.63 1.02
CA GLN A 118 3.08 -6.12 1.84
C GLN A 118 3.58 -4.81 1.22
N LEU A 119 3.74 -3.76 2.02
CA LEU A 119 4.33 -2.49 1.58
C LEU A 119 5.53 -2.13 2.43
N ILE A 120 6.64 -1.76 1.79
CA ILE A 120 7.86 -1.26 2.43
C ILE A 120 8.10 0.16 1.95
N SER A 121 8.11 1.12 2.87
CA SER A 121 8.45 2.52 2.58
C SER A 121 9.96 2.74 2.69
N LEU A 122 10.52 3.47 1.72
CA LEU A 122 11.96 3.65 1.54
C LEU A 122 12.39 5.11 1.70
N ARG A 123 13.66 5.27 2.10
CA ARG A 123 14.36 6.57 2.07
C ARG A 123 14.56 7.08 0.64
N GLU A 124 15.03 8.32 0.51
CA GLU A 124 15.33 8.94 -0.80
C GLU A 124 16.46 8.25 -1.57
N ASP A 125 17.42 7.65 -0.85
CA ASP A 125 18.45 6.79 -1.41
C ASP A 125 17.95 5.37 -1.73
N LYS A 126 16.65 5.12 -1.56
CA LYS A 126 15.94 3.84 -1.77
C LYS A 126 16.34 2.74 -0.79
N SER A 127 16.97 3.07 0.33
CA SER A 127 17.24 2.10 1.40
C SER A 127 16.01 1.88 2.30
N SER A 128 15.87 0.67 2.82
CA SER A 128 14.90 0.31 3.86
C SER A 128 15.55 0.26 5.26
N LEU A 129 14.83 -0.25 6.26
CA LEU A 129 15.38 -0.47 7.60
C LEU A 129 16.19 -1.76 7.71
N LYS A 130 15.74 -2.85 7.08
CA LYS A 130 16.32 -4.18 7.23
C LYS A 130 17.00 -4.68 5.95
N GLY A 131 17.02 -3.87 4.89
CA GLY A 131 17.65 -4.20 3.61
C GLY A 131 16.74 -5.01 2.67
N GLU A 132 15.42 -4.97 2.88
CA GLU A 132 14.44 -5.71 2.09
C GLU A 132 14.58 -5.44 0.58
N GLU A 133 14.90 -4.20 0.21
CA GLU A 133 15.05 -3.74 -1.17
C GLU A 133 16.13 -4.51 -1.94
N LYS A 134 17.16 -4.99 -1.23
CA LYS A 134 18.30 -5.70 -1.84
C LYS A 134 17.89 -7.11 -2.27
N GLY A 135 17.06 -7.78 -1.47
CA GLY A 135 16.56 -9.12 -1.76
C GLY A 135 15.70 -9.16 -3.02
N ASP A 136 14.98 -8.07 -3.31
CA ASP A 136 14.09 -7.97 -4.47
C ASP A 136 14.68 -7.16 -5.63
N SER A 137 15.95 -6.77 -5.56
CA SER A 137 16.65 -5.96 -6.58
C SER A 137 15.93 -4.65 -6.92
N ILE A 138 15.50 -3.90 -5.92
CA ILE A 138 14.76 -2.65 -6.12
C ILE A 138 15.72 -1.51 -6.44
N THR A 139 15.48 -0.84 -7.57
CA THR A 139 16.27 0.30 -8.04
C THR A 139 15.44 1.58 -8.22
N ALA A 140 14.10 1.47 -8.17
CA ALA A 140 13.17 2.58 -8.35
C ALA A 140 11.88 2.40 -7.52
N VAL A 141 11.20 3.51 -7.26
CA VAL A 141 9.91 3.55 -6.54
C VAL A 141 8.88 4.35 -7.34
N PRO A 142 7.59 3.96 -7.30
CA PRO A 142 7.09 2.74 -6.69
C PRO A 142 7.49 1.52 -7.51
N THR A 143 7.71 0.39 -6.86
CA THR A 143 7.79 -0.92 -7.52
C THR A 143 6.76 -1.85 -6.89
N PHE A 144 5.87 -2.42 -7.69
CA PHE A 144 4.88 -3.41 -7.25
C PHE A 144 5.19 -4.76 -7.89
N ILE A 145 5.60 -5.72 -7.08
CA ILE A 145 5.94 -7.08 -7.51
C ILE A 145 4.74 -7.99 -7.25
N LEU A 146 4.33 -8.72 -8.28
CA LEU A 146 3.26 -9.70 -8.22
C LEU A 146 3.89 -11.09 -8.13
N TYR A 147 3.42 -11.87 -7.16
CA TYR A 147 3.84 -13.25 -6.97
C TYR A 147 2.64 -14.19 -7.13
N ARG A 148 2.87 -15.36 -7.69
CA ARG A 148 1.93 -16.49 -7.73
C ARG A 148 2.67 -17.73 -7.23
N ASP A 149 2.09 -18.43 -6.26
CA ASP A 149 2.70 -19.61 -5.63
C ASP A 149 4.13 -19.36 -5.11
N GLY A 150 4.36 -18.16 -4.56
CA GLY A 150 5.66 -17.74 -4.01
C GLY A 150 6.72 -17.38 -5.06
N LYS A 151 6.39 -17.43 -6.37
CA LYS A 151 7.28 -17.03 -7.45
C LYS A 151 6.86 -15.69 -8.03
N GLU A 152 7.83 -14.83 -8.27
CA GLU A 152 7.58 -13.59 -8.98
C GLU A 152 7.11 -13.90 -10.41
N VAL A 153 5.96 -13.34 -10.79
CA VAL A 153 5.42 -13.44 -12.15
C VAL A 153 5.61 -12.15 -12.95
N GLY A 154 5.97 -11.06 -12.28
CA GLY A 154 6.31 -9.78 -12.89
C GLY A 154 6.20 -8.63 -11.91
N ARG A 155 6.62 -7.44 -12.35
CA ARG A 155 6.58 -6.22 -11.54
C ARG A 155 6.26 -4.99 -12.38
N ILE A 156 5.67 -3.99 -11.72
CA ILE A 156 5.42 -2.65 -12.28
C ILE A 156 6.44 -1.72 -11.64
N VAL A 157 7.23 -0.99 -12.44
CA VAL A 157 8.31 -0.12 -11.98
C VAL A 157 8.02 1.33 -12.40
N GLU A 158 8.04 2.25 -11.42
CA GLU A 158 7.76 3.69 -11.52
C GLU A 158 6.36 4.04 -12.01
N THR A 159 6.11 3.92 -13.31
CA THR A 159 4.86 4.39 -13.93
C THR A 159 4.06 3.26 -14.55
N ALA A 160 2.84 3.10 -14.03
CA ALA A 160 1.86 2.16 -14.59
C ALA A 160 1.16 2.74 -15.84
N TYR A 161 1.80 2.61 -17.02
CA TYR A 161 1.20 3.01 -18.30
C TYR A 161 0.64 1.80 -19.06
N PRO A 162 -0.57 1.84 -19.63
CA PRO A 162 -1.52 2.97 -19.63
C PRO A 162 -2.31 3.12 -18.33
N THR A 163 -2.63 2.02 -17.63
CA THR A 163 -3.28 2.03 -16.31
C THR A 163 -2.73 0.93 -15.42
N LEU A 164 -2.97 1.04 -14.11
CA LEU A 164 -2.46 0.08 -13.15
C LEU A 164 -3.12 -1.30 -13.30
N GLU A 165 -4.44 -1.35 -13.42
CA GLU A 165 -5.18 -2.60 -13.62
C GLU A 165 -4.80 -3.29 -14.94
N MET A 166 -4.51 -2.53 -16.00
CA MET A 166 -4.04 -3.10 -17.27
C MET A 166 -2.67 -3.74 -17.11
N ASN A 167 -1.73 -3.09 -16.42
CA ASN A 167 -0.40 -3.65 -16.18
C ASN A 167 -0.49 -4.94 -15.35
N MET A 168 -1.29 -4.93 -14.28
CA MET A 168 -1.53 -6.14 -13.48
C MET A 168 -2.14 -7.26 -14.32
N LEU A 169 -3.12 -6.95 -15.18
CA LEU A 169 -3.75 -7.93 -16.06
C LEU A 169 -2.74 -8.56 -17.03
N THR A 170 -1.94 -7.74 -17.71
CA THR A 170 -0.89 -8.19 -18.66
C THR A 170 0.11 -9.12 -17.98
N ILE A 171 0.62 -8.74 -16.80
CA ILE A 171 1.54 -9.57 -16.02
C ILE A 171 0.89 -10.91 -15.67
N LEU A 172 -0.34 -10.89 -15.16
CA LEU A 172 -1.00 -12.11 -14.65
C LEU A 172 -1.50 -13.07 -15.75
N LYS A 173 -1.69 -12.57 -16.98
CA LYS A 173 -1.91 -13.38 -18.18
C LYS A 173 -0.63 -14.00 -18.73
N GLY A 174 0.54 -13.53 -18.30
CA GLY A 174 1.83 -13.98 -18.83
C GLY A 174 2.21 -13.33 -20.17
N ASP A 175 1.61 -12.18 -20.49
CA ASP A 175 1.82 -11.45 -21.75
C ASP A 175 3.07 -10.55 -21.73
N THR A 176 3.92 -10.69 -20.72
CA THR A 176 5.21 -9.99 -20.64
C THR A 176 6.27 -10.71 -21.48
N LYS A 177 6.64 -10.08 -22.60
CA LYS A 177 7.80 -10.46 -23.43
C LYS A 177 9.12 -10.25 -22.71
#